data_AF-A0A562N3I0-F1
#
_entry.id   AF-A0A562N3I0-F1
#
_cell.length_a   1.000
_cell.length_b   1.000
_cell.length_c   1.000
_cell.angle_alpha   90.00
_cell.angle_beta   90.00
_cell.angle_gamma   90.00
#
_symmetry.space_group_name_H-M   'P 1'
#
loop_
_entity.id
_entity.type
_entity.pdbx_description
1 polymer ?
#
loop_
_entity_poly.entity_id
_entity_poly.type
_entity_poly.pdbx_seq_one_letter_code
_entity_poly.pdbx_strand_id
1 'polypeptide(L)' 'MQTHCISDQLEFEGFDAHKVVAGFDGGAITSDAGALLLRHADGAIGLFDRVAACFIDHRD' A
#
# COMPACT_ATOMS: atom_id res chain seq x y z
N MET A 1 -12.86 25.20 -0.91
CA MET A 1 -12.70 24.10 0.07
C MET A 1 -11.26 23.62 -0.06
N GLN A 2 -10.40 23.93 0.92
CA GLN A 2 -9.03 23.41 0.92
C GLN A 2 -9.09 21.99 1.48
N THR A 3 -8.91 21.00 0.62
CA THR A 3 -8.74 19.62 1.07
C THR A 3 -7.25 19.41 1.35
N HIS A 4 -6.91 18.99 2.56
CA HIS A 4 -5.56 18.58 2.94
C HIS A 4 -5.26 17.17 2.38
N CYS A 5 -5.69 16.91 1.14
CA CYS A 5 -5.76 15.58 0.54
C CYS A 5 -4.48 15.15 -0.17
N ILE A 6 -3.49 16.03 -0.26
CA ILE A 6 -2.20 15.75 -0.89
C ILE A 6 -1.12 15.89 0.17
N SER A 7 -0.81 14.78 0.83
CA SER A 7 0.43 14.67 1.61
C SER A 7 1.58 14.41 0.65
N ASP A 8 2.66 15.18 0.77
CA ASP A 8 3.87 14.98 -0.05
C ASP A 8 4.53 13.62 0.23
N GLN A 9 4.20 13.01 1.37
CA GLN A 9 4.72 11.73 1.81
C GLN A 9 3.65 10.86 2.50
N LEU A 10 3.76 9.55 2.34
CA LEU A 10 2.99 8.54 3.06
C LEU A 10 3.95 7.57 3.77
N GLU A 11 3.88 7.48 5.09
CA GLU A 11 4.68 6.51 5.86
C GLU A 11 4.00 5.13 5.85
N PHE A 12 4.80 4.09 5.62
CA PHE A 12 4.41 2.69 5.73
C PHE A 12 5.01 2.06 6.98
N GLU A 13 4.64 0.80 7.22
CA GLU A 13 5.34 -0.01 8.23
C GLU A 13 6.83 -0.08 7.91
N GLY A 14 7.65 0.16 8.93
CA GLY A 14 9.11 0.15 8.81
C GLY A 14 9.64 -1.25 8.46
N PHE A 15 10.85 -1.27 7.90
CA PHE A 15 11.60 -2.50 7.68
C PHE A 15 12.87 -2.46 8.51
N ASP A 16 12.98 -3.37 9.47
CA ASP A 16 14.06 -3.37 10.46
C ASP A 16 14.18 -2.00 11.16
N ALA A 17 15.37 -1.41 11.22
CA ALA A 17 15.60 -0.09 11.80
C ALA A 17 15.27 1.08 10.84
N HIS A 18 14.68 0.82 9.68
CA HIS A 18 14.44 1.83 8.65
C HIS A 18 12.97 2.20 8.50
N LYS A 19 12.71 3.51 8.39
CA LYS A 19 11.41 4.03 7.96
C LYS A 19 11.23 3.77 6.47
N VAL A 20 10.02 3.41 6.09
CA VAL A 20 9.61 3.25 4.69
C VAL A 20 8.60 4.34 4.36
N VAL A 21 8.89 5.14 3.33
CA VAL A 21 8.09 6.32 2.98
C VAL A 21 7.90 6.36 1.46
N ALA A 22 6.66 6.56 1.00
CA ALA A 22 6.41 6.96 -0.38
C ALA A 22 6.51 8.49 -0.49
N GLY A 23 7.41 8.98 -1.33
CA GLY A 23 7.44 10.37 -1.75
C GLY A 23 6.66 10.58 -3.05
N PHE A 24 5.95 11.70 -3.15
CA PHE A 24 5.22 12.11 -4.37
C PHE A 24 5.94 13.22 -5.15
N ASP A 25 7.24 13.39 -4.90
CA ASP A 25 8.11 14.39 -5.54
C ASP A 25 8.61 13.98 -6.93
N GLY A 26 8.28 12.76 -7.37
CA GLY A 26 8.65 12.23 -8.69
C GLY A 26 10.10 11.76 -8.80
N GLY A 27 10.76 11.46 -7.66
CA GLY A 27 12.13 10.96 -7.59
C GLY A 27 12.36 9.57 -8.24
N ALA A 28 13.03 8.65 -7.55
CA ALA A 28 13.21 7.29 -8.09
C ALA A 28 11.87 6.53 -8.11
N ILE A 29 11.38 6.17 -9.30
CA ILE A 29 10.09 5.50 -9.49
C ILE A 29 10.31 4.00 -9.69
N THR A 30 9.57 3.19 -8.94
CA THR A 30 9.51 1.72 -9.11
C THR A 30 8.07 1.24 -9.05
N SER A 31 7.73 0.23 -9.86
CA SER A 31 6.44 -0.48 -9.78
C SER A 31 6.32 -1.30 -8.49
N ASP A 32 7.44 -1.76 -7.95
CA ASP A 32 7.45 -2.69 -6.82
C ASP A 32 6.96 -2.03 -5.52
N ALA A 33 7.07 -0.69 -5.43
CA ALA A 33 6.51 0.09 -4.33
C ALA A 33 4.98 -0.04 -4.21
N GLY A 34 4.28 -0.41 -5.30
CA GLY A 34 2.86 -0.73 -5.26
C GLY A 34 2.52 -1.86 -4.29
N ALA A 35 3.43 -2.82 -4.09
CA ALA A 35 3.23 -3.91 -3.14
C ALA A 35 3.18 -3.40 -1.68
N LEU A 36 3.93 -2.35 -1.33
CA LEU A 36 3.88 -1.73 -0.01
C LEU A 36 2.51 -1.10 0.28
N LEU A 37 1.95 -0.42 -0.73
CA LEU A 37 0.61 0.14 -0.64
C LEU A 37 -0.45 -0.95 -0.46
N LEU A 38 -0.36 -2.03 -1.25
CA LEU A 38 -1.29 -3.15 -1.14
C LEU A 38 -1.21 -3.84 0.22
N ARG A 39 0.00 -4.05 0.76
CA ARG A 39 0.19 -4.62 2.12
C ARG A 39 -0.42 -3.73 3.20
N HIS A 40 -0.24 -2.41 3.12
CA HIS A 40 -0.82 -1.49 4.09
C HIS A 40 -2.35 -1.45 4.01
N ALA A 41 -2.90 -1.40 2.79
CA ALA A 41 -4.34 -1.48 2.57
C ALA A 41 -4.90 -2.82 3.09
N ASP A 42 -4.20 -3.92 2.86
CA ASP A 42 -4.58 -5.22 3.40
C ASP A 42 -4.67 -5.22 4.92
N GLY A 43 -3.65 -4.72 5.63
CA GLY A 43 -3.70 -4.60 7.09
C GLY A 43 -4.83 -3.68 7.60
N ALA A 44 -5.21 -2.65 6.83
CA ALA A 44 -6.25 -1.71 7.22
C ALA A 44 -7.67 -2.23 7.01
N ILE A 45 -7.91 -2.99 5.93
CA ILE A 45 -9.28 -3.37 5.50
C ILE A 45 -9.48 -4.85 5.16
N GLY A 46 -8.48 -5.70 5.37
CA GLY A 46 -8.48 -7.11 4.95
C GLY A 46 -8.65 -7.24 3.44
N LEU A 47 -7.93 -6.43 2.67
CA LEU A 47 -8.13 -6.27 1.23
C LEU A 47 -8.04 -7.62 0.49
N PHE A 48 -7.00 -8.41 0.74
CA PHE A 48 -6.76 -9.65 0.01
C PHE A 48 -7.82 -10.70 0.34
N ASP A 49 -8.22 -10.85 1.60
CA ASP A 49 -9.28 -11.79 2.00
C ASP A 49 -10.61 -11.43 1.34
N ARG A 50 -10.96 -10.14 1.34
CA ARG A 50 -12.21 -9.65 0.71
C ARG A 50 -12.21 -9.85 -0.79
N VAL A 51 -11.07 -9.63 -1.44
CA VAL A 51 -10.92 -9.89 -2.88
C VAL A 51 -10.97 -11.38 -3.16
N ALA A 52 -10.29 -12.21 -2.37
CA ALA A 52 -10.26 -13.66 -2.52
C ALA A 52 -11.65 -14.28 -2.36
N ALA A 53 -12.46 -13.80 -1.42
CA ALA A 53 -13.82 -14.27 -1.20
C ALA A 53 -14.77 -14.05 -2.41
N CYS A 54 -14.39 -13.20 -3.37
CA CYS A 54 -15.13 -13.02 -4.62
C CYS A 54 -14.87 -14.14 -5.65
N PHE A 55 -13.92 -15.03 -5.39
CA PHE A 55 -13.53 -16.12 -6.28
C PHE A 55 -13.79 -17.48 -5.64
N ILE A 56 -14.10 -18.46 -6.48
CA ILE A 56 -14.11 -19.87 -6.08
C ILE A 56 -12.72 -20.42 -6.39
N ASP A 57 -12.01 -20.90 -5.36
CA ASP A 57 -10.74 -21.59 -5.55
C ASP A 57 -11.01 -23.03 -6.03
N HIS A 58 -10.48 -23.36 -7.21
CA HIS A 58 -10.60 -24.69 -7.84
C HIS A 58 -9.27 -25.47 -7.77
N ARG A 59 -8.29 -24.99 -7.01
CA ARG A 59 -7.05 -25.71 -6.75
C ARG A 59 -7.30 -26.72 -5.63
N ASP A 60 -7.00 -27.99 -5.91
CA ASP A 60 -7.02 -29.09 -4.95
C ASP A 60 -5.85 -29.02 -3.96
#